data_AF-A0A6F8YSJ0-F1
#
_entry.id   AF-A0A6F8YSJ0-F1
#
_cell.length_a   1.000
_cell.length_b   1.000
_cell.length_c   1.000
_cell.angle_alpha   90.00
_cell.angle_beta   90.00
_cell.angle_gamma   90.00
#
_symmetry.space_group_name_H-M   'P 1'
#
loop_
_entity.id
_entity.type
_entity.pdbx_description
1 polymer ?
#
loop_
_entity_poly.entity_id
_entity_poly.type
_entity_poly.pdbx_seq_one_letter_code
_entity_poly.pdbx_strand_id
1 'polypeptide(L)' 'MLKFIQLVAERPLAGIEVVECSPPYDNAEITSLIATRVICDTLGCLVRAGHLPQRSTS' A
#
# COMPACT_ATOMS: atom_id res chain seq x y z
N MET A 1 -5.69 -10.78 0.06
CA MET A 1 -5.36 -9.50 -0.61
C MET A 1 -6.54 -8.55 -0.44
N LEU A 2 -6.29 -7.29 -0.06
CA LEU A 2 -7.34 -6.29 0.21
C LEU A 2 -7.91 -5.77 -1.13
N LYS A 3 -8.98 -6.41 -1.63
CA LYS A 3 -9.52 -6.18 -2.98
C LYS A 3 -9.86 -4.71 -3.27
N PHE A 4 -10.39 -3.98 -2.30
CA PHE A 4 -10.72 -2.56 -2.47
C PHE A 4 -9.49 -1.69 -2.72
N ILE A 5 -8.38 -1.94 -2.01
CA ILE A 5 -7.13 -1.20 -2.20
C ILE A 5 -6.62 -1.39 -3.64
N GLN A 6 -6.73 -2.62 -4.17
CA GLN A 6 -6.31 -2.90 -5.54
C GLN A 6 -7.16 -2.16 -6.57
N LEU A 7 -8.48 -2.17 -6.41
CA LEU A 7 -9.39 -1.47 -7.33
C LEU A 7 -9.09 0.03 -7.38
N VAL A 8 -8.75 0.64 -6.25
CA VAL A 8 -8.36 2.06 -6.21
C VAL A 8 -6.99 2.29 -6.84
N ALA A 9 -6.01 1.43 -6.53
CA ALA A 9 -4.63 1.54 -7.01
C ALA A 9 -4.40 1.03 -8.45
N GLU A 10 -5.44 0.59 -9.16
CA GLU A 10 -5.39 0.29 -10.60
C GLU A 10 -5.19 1.55 -11.46
N ARG A 11 -5.58 2.72 -10.93
CA ARG A 11 -5.32 4.02 -11.53
C ARG A 11 -4.10 4.69 -10.91
N PRO A 12 -3.43 5.62 -11.62
CA PRO A 12 -2.31 6.35 -11.05
C PRO A 12 -2.80 7.18 -9.86
N LEU A 13 -2.12 7.03 -8.73
CA LEU A 13 -2.37 7.79 -7.51
C LEU A 13 -1.29 8.87 -7.36
N ALA A 14 -1.69 10.09 -6.96
CA ALA A 14 -0.73 11.11 -6.58
C ALA A 14 0.02 10.75 -5.27
N GLY A 15 -0.63 9.97 -4.41
CA GLY A 15 -0.09 9.49 -3.15
C GLY A 15 -1.14 8.72 -2.35
N ILE A 16 -0.71 8.12 -1.24
CA ILE A 16 -1.56 7.49 -0.24
C ILE A 16 -1.04 7.88 1.16
N GLU A 17 -1.95 8.10 2.09
CA GLU A 17 -1.64 8.36 3.48
C GLU A 17 -2.41 7.37 4.36
N VAL A 18 -1.74 6.79 5.35
CA VAL A 18 -2.34 5.88 6.34
C VAL A 18 -2.22 6.56 7.70
N VAL A 19 -3.38 6.93 8.27
CA VAL A 19 -3.49 7.64 9.55
C VAL A 19 -3.98 6.71 10.66
N GLU A 20 -3.95 7.20 11.90
CA GLU A 20 -4.48 6.50 13.09
C GLU A 20 -3.78 5.18 13.43
N CYS A 21 -2.53 5.01 13.01
CA CYS A 21 -1.69 3.91 13.48
C CYS A 21 -0.98 4.31 14.79
N SER A 22 -1.25 3.60 15.87
CA SER A 22 -0.68 3.88 17.19
C SER A 22 0.01 2.64 17.79
N PRO A 23 1.25 2.32 17.36
CA PRO A 23 1.97 1.12 17.79
C PRO A 23 2.05 0.89 19.31
N PRO A 24 2.25 1.92 20.17
CA PRO A 24 2.28 1.73 21.62
C PRO A 24 0.97 1.20 22.23
N TYR A 25 -0.15 1.39 21.53
CA TYR A 25 -1.49 0.99 21.97
C TYR A 25 -2.06 -0.17 21.15
N ASP A 26 -1.27 -0.76 20.25
CA ASP A 26 -1.71 -1.76 19.29
C ASP A 26 -1.52 -3.17 19.86
N ASN A 27 -2.62 -3.80 20.29
CA ASN A 27 -2.55 -5.15 20.84
C ASN A 27 -2.17 -6.16 19.74
N ALA A 28 -1.08 -6.89 19.98
CA ALA A 28 -0.53 -7.86 19.02
C ALA A 28 -0.22 -7.25 17.64
N GLU A 29 0.07 -5.95 17.57
CA GLU A 29 0.54 -5.24 16.37
C GLU A 29 -0.43 -5.30 15.18
N ILE A 30 -1.70 -5.63 15.43
CA ILE A 30 -2.69 -5.91 14.39
C ILE A 30 -2.90 -4.68 13.50
N THR A 31 -3.05 -3.50 14.11
CA THR A 31 -3.30 -2.24 13.39
C THR A 31 -2.10 -1.88 12.50
N SER A 32 -0.89 -2.02 13.05
CA SER A 32 0.38 -1.74 12.39
C SER A 32 0.65 -2.70 11.24
N LEU A 33 0.32 -3.99 11.41
CA LEU A 33 0.42 -5.00 10.37
C LEU A 33 -0.59 -4.79 9.25
N ILE A 34 -1.83 -4.41 9.57
CA ILE A 34 -2.83 -4.05 8.55
C ILE A 34 -2.42 -2.79 7.79
N ALA A 35 -1.91 -1.75 8.48
CA ALA A 35 -1.38 -0.55 7.84
C ALA A 35 -0.24 -0.89 6.86
N THR A 36 0.70 -1.74 7.30
CA THR A 36 1.79 -2.23 6.44
C THR A 36 1.24 -2.99 5.24
N ARG A 37 0.23 -3.83 5.43
CA ARG A 37 -0.40 -4.58 4.34
C ARG A 37 -1.09 -3.67 3.32
N VAL A 38 -1.76 -2.60 3.75
CA VAL A 38 -2.35 -1.58 2.86
C VAL A 38 -1.28 -0.94 2.00
N ILE A 39 -0.14 -0.56 2.59
CA ILE A 39 0.99 0.03 1.87
C ILE A 39 1.55 -0.96 0.84
N CYS A 40 1.83 -2.20 1.25
CA CYS A 40 2.37 -3.22 0.35
C CYS A 40 1.41 -3.59 -0.79
N ASP A 41 0.11 -3.75 -0.52
CA ASP A 41 -0.88 -4.06 -1.55
C ASP A 41 -1.02 -2.89 -2.55
N THR A 42 -0.94 -1.64 -2.07
CA THR A 42 -0.96 -0.44 -2.93
C THR A 42 0.26 -0.37 -3.83
N LEU A 43 1.47 -0.45 -3.26
CA LEU A 43 2.72 -0.42 -4.02
C LEU A 43 2.78 -1.57 -5.03
N GLY A 44 2.44 -2.79 -4.60
CA GLY A 44 2.41 -3.96 -5.47
C GLY A 44 1.41 -3.80 -6.63
N CYS A 45 0.27 -3.15 -6.39
CA CYS A 45 -0.69 -2.84 -7.45
C CYS A 45 -0.14 -1.79 -8.42
N LEU A 46 0.43 -0.69 -7.92
CA LEU A 46 0.99 0.37 -8.75
C LEU A 46 2.17 -0.13 -9.61
N VAL A 47 3.03 -1.01 -9.08
CA VAL A 47 4.08 -1.69 -9.86
C VAL A 47 3.45 -2.53 -10.98
N ARG A 48 2.47 -3.38 -10.64
CA ARG A 48 1.79 -4.25 -11.62
C ARG A 48 1.06 -3.46 -12.71
N ALA A 49 0.46 -2.33 -12.34
CA ALA A 49 -0.27 -1.46 -13.26
C ALA A 49 0.65 -0.53 -14.08
N GLY A 50 1.96 -0.51 -13.81
CA GLY A 50 2.94 0.29 -14.55
C GLY A 50 2.97 1.77 -14.15
N HIS A 51 2.40 2.13 -12.99
CA HIS A 51 2.34 3.52 -12.50
C HIS A 51 3.58 3.94 -11.71
N LEU A 52 4.46 2.99 -11.34
CA LEU A 52 5.73 3.28 -10.69
C LEU A 52 6.91 3.14 -11.67
N PRO A 53 7.93 4.02 -11.57
CA PRO A 53 9.12 3.93 -12.40
C PRO A 53 9.80 2.58 -12.27
N GLN A 54 10.14 1.98 -13.41
CA GLN A 54 10.94 0.77 -13.47
C GLN A 54 12.37 1.12 -13.89
N ARG A 55 13.35 0.40 -13.36
CA ARG A 55 14.75 0.58 -13.76
C ARG A 55 14.90 0.13 -15.22
N SER A 56 15.28 1.03 -16.10
CA SER A 56 15.70 0.68 -17.46
C SER A 56 16.98 -0.14 -17.37
N THR A 57 16.89 -1.44 -17.61
CA THR A 57 18.07 -2.27 -17.85
C THR A 57 18.61 -1.93 -19.23
N SER A 58 19.68 -1.14 -19.26
CA SER A 58 20.57 -1.00 -20.43
C SER A 58 21.37 -2.27 -20.65
#